data_AF-A0A0Q9M461-F1
#
_entry.id   AF-A0A0Q9M461-F1
#
_cell.length_a   1.000
_cell.length_b   1.000
_cell.length_c   1.000
_cell.angle_alpha   90.00
_cell.angle_beta   90.00
_cell.angle_gamma   90.00
#
_symmetry.space_group_name_H-M   'P 1'
#
loop_
_entity.id
_entity.type
_entity.pdbx_description
1 polymer ?
#
loop_
_entity_poly.entity_id
_entity_poly.type
_entity_poly.pdbx_seq_one_letter_code
_entity_poly.pdbx_strand_id
1 'polypeptide(L)'
;MISEAAEATEGYPFLIQLVGYYLWMEADKADWTLGQNSVRTAVVAAQRRNALVVVESALSDISDKDREFLDAMAGQDGPSTAIQIGQAIKSKPNVVSKYRNRLIAAGLIESAGYGKVDFVVLAFVNTFEDNCQACSGDLSARLLRGPAVRPAPRQSRSHRADC
;
A
#
# COMPACT_ATOMS: atom_id res chain seq x y z
N MET A 1 2.15 15.07 -22.36
CA MET A 1 0.98 15.57 -21.59
C MET A 1 -0.25 14.70 -21.80
N ILE A 2 -0.95 14.75 -22.95
CA ILE A 2 -2.14 13.89 -23.15
C ILE A 2 -1.79 12.40 -23.19
N SER A 3 -0.72 12.00 -23.90
CA SER A 3 -0.28 10.59 -23.92
C SER A 3 0.09 10.08 -22.54
N GLU A 4 0.82 10.88 -21.76
CA GLU A 4 1.17 10.57 -20.36
C GLU A 4 -0.07 10.38 -19.48
N ALA A 5 -1.05 11.29 -19.58
CA ALA A 5 -2.30 11.18 -18.85
C ALA A 5 -3.09 9.93 -19.27
N ALA A 6 -3.12 9.60 -20.56
CA ALA A 6 -3.83 8.42 -21.08
C ALA A 6 -3.14 7.11 -20.66
N GLU A 7 -1.82 7.03 -20.77
CA GLU A 7 -1.01 5.88 -20.37
C GLU A 7 -1.15 5.61 -18.86
N ALA A 8 -1.19 6.65 -18.03
CA ALA A 8 -1.38 6.53 -16.59
C ALA A 8 -2.73 5.91 -16.18
N THR A 9 -3.71 5.84 -17.09
CA THR A 9 -4.99 5.17 -16.83
C THR A 9 -4.91 3.66 -16.99
N GLU A 10 -3.89 3.16 -17.70
CA GLU A 10 -3.71 1.75 -18.10
C GLU A 10 -4.96 1.14 -18.78
N GLY A 11 -5.86 1.99 -19.29
CA GLY A 11 -7.13 1.56 -19.89
C GLY A 11 -8.25 1.25 -18.89
N TYR A 12 -8.05 1.46 -17.59
CA TYR A 12 -9.09 1.22 -16.59
C TYR A 12 -10.10 2.38 -16.54
N PRO A 13 -11.41 2.15 -16.75
CA PRO A 13 -12.41 3.22 -16.81
C PRO A 13 -12.45 4.12 -15.57
N PHE A 14 -12.26 3.56 -14.38
CA PHE A 14 -12.26 4.35 -13.14
C PHE A 14 -11.04 5.27 -13.05
N LEU A 15 -9.86 4.82 -13.50
CA LEU A 15 -8.67 5.68 -13.56
C LEU A 15 -8.80 6.76 -14.63
N ILE A 16 -9.44 6.48 -15.77
CA ILE A 16 -9.77 7.50 -16.78
C ILE A 16 -10.59 8.63 -16.14
N GLN A 17 -11.60 8.27 -15.36
CA GLN A 17 -12.44 9.26 -14.65
C GLN A 17 -11.64 10.07 -13.64
N LEU A 18 -10.82 9.42 -12.81
CA LEU A 18 -10.01 10.10 -11.81
C LEU A 18 -8.97 11.03 -12.44
N VAL A 19 -8.24 10.57 -13.46
CA VAL A 19 -7.26 11.40 -14.16
C VAL A 19 -7.94 12.62 -14.79
N GLY A 20 -9.08 12.44 -15.46
CA GLY A 20 -9.85 13.56 -16.03
C GLY A 20 -10.31 14.56 -14.96
N TYR A 21 -10.83 14.06 -13.83
CA TYR A 21 -11.26 14.89 -12.71
C TYR A 21 -10.11 15.72 -12.12
N TYR A 22 -8.96 15.11 -11.86
CA TYR A 22 -7.82 15.85 -11.30
C TYR A 22 -7.19 16.81 -12.31
N LEU A 23 -7.17 16.48 -13.60
CA LEU A 23 -6.75 17.42 -14.65
C LEU A 23 -7.66 18.64 -14.71
N TRP A 24 -8.98 18.45 -14.57
CA TRP A 24 -9.95 19.55 -14.50
C TRP A 24 -9.65 20.47 -13.32
N MET A 25 -9.40 19.91 -12.13
CA MET A 25 -9.05 20.71 -10.95
C MET A 25 -7.72 21.44 -11.07
N GLU A 26 -6.72 20.83 -11.71
CA GLU A 26 -5.44 21.51 -11.95
C GLU A 26 -5.55 22.61 -13.00
N ALA A 27 -6.44 22.45 -13.99
CA ALA A 27 -6.72 23.49 -14.98
C ALA A 27 -7.40 24.71 -14.34
N ASP A 28 -8.39 24.49 -13.47
CA ASP A 28 -9.09 25.55 -12.74
C ASP A 28 -8.12 26.42 -11.90
N LYS A 29 -7.10 25.79 -11.29
CA LYS A 29 -6.05 26.48 -10.54
C LYS A 29 -5.04 27.24 -11.43
N ALA A 30 -4.94 26.87 -12.69
CA ALA A 30 -3.91 27.34 -13.62
C ALA A 30 -4.48 28.19 -14.76
N ASP A 31 -5.62 28.87 -14.53
CA ASP A 31 -6.32 29.68 -15.53
C ASP A 31 -6.52 28.93 -16.85
N TRP A 32 -6.97 27.67 -16.72
CA TRP A 32 -7.24 26.74 -17.82
C TRP A 32 -6.02 26.40 -18.70
N THR A 33 -4.81 26.72 -18.24
CA THR A 33 -3.56 26.45 -18.95
C THR A 33 -2.79 25.34 -18.25
N LEU A 34 -2.92 24.11 -18.76
CA LEU A 34 -2.23 22.95 -18.21
C LEU A 34 -0.78 22.86 -18.70
N GLY A 35 0.14 22.76 -17.74
CA GLY A 35 1.54 22.41 -17.98
C GLY A 35 1.84 20.96 -17.60
N GLN A 36 3.06 20.50 -17.90
CA GLN A 36 3.49 19.14 -17.59
C GLN A 36 3.45 18.84 -16.09
N ASN A 37 3.78 19.82 -15.25
CA ASN A 37 3.70 19.68 -13.80
C ASN A 37 2.25 19.46 -13.32
N SER A 38 1.28 20.18 -13.91
CA SER A 38 -0.15 20.00 -13.62
C SER A 38 -0.62 18.59 -13.95
N VAL A 39 -0.19 18.05 -15.11
CA VAL A 39 -0.50 16.68 -15.52
C VAL A 39 0.08 15.67 -14.54
N ARG A 40 1.36 15.81 -14.17
CA ARG A 40 2.01 14.91 -13.19
C ARG A 40 1.29 14.95 -11.84
N THR A 41 0.98 16.14 -11.32
CA THR A 41 0.22 16.31 -10.07
C THR A 41 -1.14 15.61 -10.15
N ALA A 42 -1.86 15.77 -11.25
CA ALA A 42 -3.16 15.15 -11.45
C ALA A 42 -3.09 13.61 -11.49
N VAL A 43 -2.10 13.07 -12.19
CA VAL A 43 -1.87 11.61 -12.27
C VAL A 43 -1.56 11.03 -10.89
N VAL A 44 -0.65 11.65 -10.12
CA VAL A 44 -0.31 11.21 -8.76
C VAL A 44 -1.55 11.24 -7.86
N ALA A 45 -2.36 12.30 -7.95
CA ALA A 45 -3.58 12.41 -7.17
C ALA A 45 -4.63 11.35 -7.54
N ALA A 46 -4.80 11.08 -8.85
CA ALA A 46 -5.71 10.06 -9.36
C ALA A 46 -5.31 8.66 -8.89
N GLN A 47 -4.05 8.29 -9.08
CA GLN A 47 -3.52 7.01 -8.61
C GLN A 47 -3.68 6.87 -7.09
N ARG A 48 -3.46 7.96 -6.32
CA ARG A 48 -3.55 7.93 -4.85
C ARG A 48 -4.98 7.68 -4.42
N ARG A 49 -5.94 8.33 -5.08
CA ARG A 49 -7.36 8.12 -4.81
C ARG A 49 -7.77 6.69 -5.17
N ASN A 50 -7.32 6.16 -6.30
CA ASN A 50 -7.59 4.78 -6.70
C ASN A 50 -7.07 3.78 -5.64
N ALA A 51 -5.83 3.95 -5.20
CA ALA A 51 -5.23 3.12 -4.17
C ALA A 51 -6.02 3.15 -2.85
N LEU A 52 -6.46 4.34 -2.41
CA LEU A 52 -7.30 4.49 -1.23
C LEU A 52 -8.65 3.77 -1.37
N VAL A 53 -9.31 3.90 -2.52
CA VAL A 53 -10.60 3.23 -2.77
C VAL A 53 -10.47 1.71 -2.71
N VAL A 54 -9.38 1.15 -3.27
CA VAL A 54 -9.12 -0.30 -3.21
C VAL A 54 -8.89 -0.75 -1.75
N VAL A 55 -8.12 0.01 -0.98
CA VAL A 55 -7.89 -0.29 0.45
C VAL A 55 -9.18 -0.16 1.26
N GLU A 56 -9.93 0.91 1.06
CA GLU A 56 -11.23 1.15 1.72
C GLU A 56 -12.19 -0.01 1.44
N SER A 57 -12.28 -0.47 0.19
CA SER A 57 -13.10 -1.63 -0.17
C SER A 57 -12.59 -2.94 0.44
N ALA A 58 -11.28 -3.16 0.50
CA ALA A 58 -10.74 -4.36 1.12
C ALA A 58 -11.00 -4.39 2.65
N LEU A 59 -11.08 -3.22 3.27
CA LEU A 59 -11.35 -3.05 4.70
C LEU A 59 -12.85 -2.99 5.03
N SER A 60 -13.75 -2.77 4.07
CA SER A 60 -15.20 -2.74 4.36
C SER A 60 -15.77 -4.11 4.70
N ASP A 61 -15.12 -5.17 4.21
CA ASP A 61 -15.64 -6.54 4.25
C ASP A 61 -15.11 -7.36 5.43
N ILE A 62 -14.21 -6.79 6.25
CA ILE A 62 -13.61 -7.49 7.39
C ILE A 62 -14.39 -7.25 8.68
N SER A 63 -14.39 -8.24 9.58
CA SER A 63 -15.01 -8.08 10.91
C SER A 63 -14.15 -7.23 11.85
N ASP A 64 -14.74 -6.68 12.92
CA ASP A 64 -14.03 -5.94 13.98
C ASP A 64 -12.80 -6.68 14.53
N LYS A 65 -12.86 -8.00 14.64
CA LYS A 65 -11.73 -8.83 15.12
C LYS A 65 -10.57 -8.94 14.14
N ASP A 66 -10.85 -8.89 12.85
CA ASP A 66 -9.83 -8.82 11.81
C ASP A 66 -9.17 -7.44 11.84
N ARG A 67 -9.98 -6.38 11.98
CA ARG A 67 -9.49 -5.02 12.14
C ARG A 67 -8.57 -4.88 13.36
N GLU A 68 -8.98 -5.41 14.51
CA GLU A 68 -8.15 -5.42 15.73
C GLU A 68 -6.79 -6.12 15.50
N PHE A 69 -6.78 -7.21 14.74
CA PHE A 69 -5.56 -7.93 14.37
C PHE A 69 -4.65 -7.08 13.45
N LEU A 70 -5.23 -6.44 12.44
CA LEU A 70 -4.49 -5.60 11.51
C LEU A 70 -3.97 -4.32 12.17
N ASP A 71 -4.76 -3.70 13.06
CA ASP A 71 -4.35 -2.53 13.86
C ASP A 71 -3.19 -2.91 14.79
N ALA A 72 -3.22 -4.10 15.40
CA ALA A 72 -2.12 -4.62 16.20
C ALA A 72 -0.84 -4.82 15.37
N MET A 73 -0.95 -5.32 14.14
CA MET A 73 0.19 -5.38 13.20
C MET A 73 0.67 -3.98 12.83
N ALA A 74 -0.25 -3.03 12.66
CA ALA A 74 0.09 -1.70 12.19
C ALA A 74 0.96 -0.91 13.18
N GLY A 75 0.79 -1.16 14.47
CA GLY A 75 1.62 -0.60 15.54
C GLY A 75 2.99 -1.26 15.73
N GLN A 76 3.35 -2.29 14.97
CA GLN A 76 4.68 -2.95 15.06
C GLN A 76 5.60 -2.51 13.94
N ASP A 77 6.89 -2.29 14.23
CA ASP A 77 7.88 -2.03 13.18
C ASP A 77 8.25 -3.34 12.45
N GLY A 78 7.85 -3.42 11.17
CA GLY A 78 8.13 -4.57 10.30
C GLY A 78 7.22 -5.78 10.51
N PRO A 79 7.65 -6.98 10.07
CA PRO A 79 6.87 -8.19 10.17
C PRO A 79 6.50 -8.56 11.61
N SER A 80 5.23 -8.84 11.83
CA SER A 80 4.68 -9.16 13.15
C SER A 80 4.68 -10.67 13.43
N THR A 81 5.04 -11.06 14.66
CA THR A 81 4.91 -12.45 15.12
C THR A 81 3.53 -12.72 15.72
N ALA A 82 3.10 -13.99 15.70
CA ALA A 82 1.86 -14.40 16.37
C ALA A 82 1.85 -14.08 17.88
N ILE A 83 3.03 -14.07 18.53
CA ILE A 83 3.18 -13.75 19.95
C ILE A 83 2.90 -12.25 20.19
N GLN A 84 3.55 -11.37 19.41
CA GLN A 84 3.34 -9.91 19.52
C GLN A 84 1.87 -9.55 19.29
N ILE A 85 1.26 -10.12 18.25
CA ILE A 85 -0.15 -9.87 17.93
C ILE A 85 -1.04 -10.37 19.07
N GLY A 86 -0.84 -11.61 19.53
CA GLY A 86 -1.61 -12.18 20.63
C GLY A 86 -1.52 -11.38 21.93
N GLN A 87 -0.36 -10.81 22.24
CA GLN A 87 -0.17 -9.91 23.39
C GLN A 87 -0.94 -8.60 23.20
N ALA A 88 -0.88 -7.99 22.02
CA ALA A 88 -1.56 -6.73 21.72
C ALA A 88 -3.09 -6.86 21.83
N ILE A 89 -3.67 -7.92 21.26
CA ILE A 89 -5.13 -8.16 21.23
C ILE A 89 -5.62 -9.06 22.39
N LYS A 90 -4.74 -9.35 23.36
CA LYS A 90 -5.00 -10.18 24.56
C LYS A 90 -5.70 -11.52 24.23
N SER A 91 -5.25 -12.19 23.17
CA SER A 91 -5.88 -13.41 22.66
C SER A 91 -4.97 -14.64 22.71
N LYS A 92 -5.58 -15.82 22.86
CA LYS A 92 -4.86 -17.10 22.90
C LYS A 92 -4.27 -17.46 21.52
N PRO A 93 -3.17 -18.24 21.44
CA PRO A 93 -2.53 -18.60 20.18
C PRO A 93 -3.47 -19.20 19.11
N ASN A 94 -4.41 -20.07 19.50
CA ASN A 94 -5.36 -20.67 18.56
C ASN A 94 -6.28 -19.63 17.90
N VAL A 95 -6.64 -18.57 18.65
CA VAL A 95 -7.46 -17.48 18.14
C VAL A 95 -6.66 -16.63 17.15
N VAL A 96 -5.41 -16.31 17.49
CA VAL A 96 -4.48 -15.60 16.60
C VAL A 96 -4.28 -16.36 15.29
N SER A 97 -4.04 -17.68 15.36
CA SER A 97 -3.87 -18.53 14.17
C SER A 97 -5.10 -18.55 13.26
N LYS A 98 -6.31 -18.53 13.84
CA LYS A 98 -7.57 -18.47 13.08
C LYS A 98 -7.66 -17.17 12.27
N TYR A 99 -7.45 -16.02 12.91
CA TYR A 99 -7.54 -14.72 12.22
C TYR A 99 -6.40 -14.51 11.22
N ARG A 100 -5.19 -14.98 11.54
CA ARG A 100 -4.07 -15.02 10.60
C ARG A 100 -4.46 -15.72 9.30
N ASN A 101 -4.99 -16.93 9.38
CA ASN A 101 -5.32 -17.71 8.18
C ASN A 101 -6.45 -17.05 7.38
N ARG A 102 -7.42 -16.42 8.05
CA ARG A 102 -8.50 -15.69 7.40
C ARG A 102 -7.99 -14.45 6.65
N LEU A 103 -7.11 -13.67 7.27
CA LEU A 103 -6.52 -12.47 6.68
C LEU A 103 -5.57 -12.80 5.51
N ILE A 104 -4.88 -13.95 5.58
CA ILE A 104 -4.10 -14.48 4.43
C ILE A 104 -5.04 -14.85 3.29
N ALA A 105 -6.14 -15.56 3.59
CA ALA A 105 -7.12 -15.93 2.56
C ALA A 105 -7.82 -14.71 1.93
N ALA A 106 -7.98 -13.62 2.69
CA ALA A 106 -8.48 -12.34 2.21
C ALA A 106 -7.47 -11.53 1.39
N GLY A 107 -6.20 -11.99 1.30
CA GLY A 107 -5.14 -11.29 0.57
C GLY A 107 -4.66 -9.99 1.24
N LEU A 108 -4.96 -9.79 2.53
CA LEU A 108 -4.59 -8.58 3.27
C LEU A 108 -3.19 -8.69 3.90
N ILE A 109 -2.78 -9.91 4.24
CA ILE A 109 -1.47 -10.21 4.84
C ILE A 109 -0.84 -11.44 4.18
N GLU A 110 0.48 -11.56 4.28
CA GLU A 110 1.24 -12.70 3.77
C GLU A 110 2.26 -13.22 4.78
N SER A 111 2.84 -14.39 4.47
CA SER A 111 3.88 -14.99 5.30
C SER A 111 5.22 -14.28 5.08
N ALA A 112 5.81 -13.75 6.15
CA ALA A 112 7.06 -12.99 6.11
C ALA A 112 8.26 -13.76 6.70
N GLY A 113 8.15 -15.08 6.85
CA GLY A 113 9.15 -15.95 7.48
C GLY A 113 8.53 -16.83 8.57
N TYR A 114 9.37 -17.58 9.29
CA TYR A 114 8.90 -18.56 10.27
C TYR A 114 8.07 -17.88 11.38
N GLY A 115 6.76 -18.15 11.39
CA GLY A 115 5.82 -17.59 12.37
C GLY A 115 5.54 -16.08 12.26
N LYS A 116 5.98 -15.44 11.17
CA LYS A 116 5.83 -13.99 10.93
C LYS A 116 4.85 -13.70 9.80
N VAL A 117 4.17 -12.57 9.91
CA VAL A 117 3.28 -12.04 8.86
C VAL A 117 3.56 -10.57 8.61
N ASP A 118 3.32 -10.12 7.39
CA ASP A 118 3.39 -8.72 7.00
C ASP A 118 2.24 -8.37 6.05
N PHE A 119 2.00 -7.08 5.83
CA PHE A 119 0.97 -6.62 4.89
C PHE A 119 1.35 -6.98 3.45
N VAL A 120 0.36 -7.34 2.64
CA VAL A 120 0.56 -7.56 1.20
C VAL A 120 0.73 -6.22 0.48
N VAL A 121 1.62 -6.15 -0.53
CA VAL A 121 1.59 -5.04 -1.50
C VAL A 121 0.36 -5.22 -2.39
N LEU A 122 -0.62 -4.32 -2.27
CA LEU A 122 -1.68 -4.25 -3.27
C LEU A 122 -1.07 -3.72 -4.57
N ALA A 123 -1.16 -4.50 -5.66
CA ALA A 123 -0.44 -4.27 -6.92
C ALA A 123 -0.57 -2.85 -7.52
N PHE A 124 -1.66 -2.15 -7.21
CA PHE A 124 -1.94 -0.79 -7.68
C PHE A 124 -1.24 0.33 -6.89
N VAL A 125 -0.49 0.02 -5.83
CA VAL A 125 0.03 1.04 -4.89
C VAL A 125 1.55 1.24 -5.00
N ASN A 126 2.24 0.49 -5.86
CA ASN A 126 3.71 0.49 -5.90
C ASN A 126 4.34 1.70 -6.62
N THR A 127 3.58 2.75 -6.91
CA THR A 127 4.06 3.99 -7.56
C THR A 127 4.22 5.16 -6.58
N PHE A 128 3.95 4.95 -5.28
CA PHE A 128 4.00 6.00 -4.24
C PHE A 128 5.25 5.95 -3.38
N GLU A 129 6.43 6.09 -3.99
CA GLU A 129 7.54 6.70 -3.27
C GLU A 129 7.45 8.20 -3.53
N ASP A 130 6.85 8.94 -2.60
CA ASP A 130 7.34 10.26 -2.16
C ASP A 130 6.48 10.82 -1.00
N ASN A 131 7.14 11.04 0.14
CA ASN A 131 6.77 11.97 1.23
C ASN A 131 5.50 11.72 2.07
N CYS A 132 5.23 10.48 2.51
CA CYS A 132 4.34 10.25 3.66
C CYS A 132 5.13 9.91 4.94
N GLN A 133 5.86 10.91 5.45
CA GLN A 133 6.61 10.82 6.71
C GLN A 133 5.70 10.89 7.97
N ALA A 134 4.40 11.17 7.81
CA ALA A 134 3.51 11.55 8.92
C ALA A 134 2.49 10.48 9.37
N CYS A 135 2.44 9.29 8.74
CA CYS A 135 1.40 8.28 9.04
C CYS A 135 1.98 7.04 9.72
N SER A 136 2.70 7.18 10.83
CA SER A 136 3.05 6.02 11.67
C SER A 136 1.82 5.61 12.49
N GLY A 137 1.13 4.54 12.07
CA GLY A 137 0.05 3.92 12.85
C GLY A 137 -1.34 3.89 12.19
N ASP A 138 -1.52 4.48 11.00
CA ASP A 138 -2.77 4.33 10.24
C ASP A 138 -2.75 3.03 9.41
N LEU A 139 -3.74 2.17 9.64
CA LEU A 139 -3.93 0.91 8.94
C LEU A 139 -3.96 1.09 7.42
N SER A 140 -4.64 2.14 6.94
CA SER A 140 -4.74 2.42 5.51
C SER A 140 -3.37 2.74 4.93
N ALA A 141 -2.60 3.59 5.61
CA ALA A 141 -1.23 3.94 5.21
C ALA A 141 -0.27 2.74 5.20
N ARG A 142 -0.52 1.71 6.02
CA ARG A 142 0.30 0.50 6.02
C ARG A 142 -0.07 -0.49 4.93
N LEU A 143 -1.35 -0.68 4.66
CA LEU A 143 -1.80 -1.47 3.52
C LEU A 143 -1.34 -0.86 2.18
N LEU A 144 -1.30 0.48 2.10
CA LEU A 144 -0.77 1.18 0.94
C LEU A 144 0.75 0.97 0.77
N ARG A 145 1.53 0.97 1.86
CA ARG A 145 2.98 0.75 1.81
C ARG A 145 3.39 -0.70 1.54
N GLY A 146 2.52 -1.66 1.88
CA GLY A 146 2.84 -3.08 1.80
C GLY A 146 3.84 -3.54 2.88
N PRO A 147 4.58 -4.63 2.66
CA PRO A 147 5.51 -5.17 3.63
C PRO A 147 6.65 -4.18 3.84
N ALA A 148 7.21 -4.16 5.05
CA ALA A 148 8.35 -3.32 5.34
C ALA A 148 9.49 -3.70 4.38
N VAL A 149 9.90 -2.74 3.53
CA VAL A 149 10.94 -2.94 2.52
C VAL A 149 12.14 -3.60 3.18
N ARG A 150 12.40 -4.87 2.86
CA ARG A 150 13.68 -5.48 3.20
C ARG A 150 14.72 -4.74 2.36
N PRO A 151 15.82 -4.23 2.95
CA PRO A 151 16.93 -3.81 2.12
C PRO A 151 17.31 -4.99 1.23
N ALA A 152 17.36 -4.76 -0.09
CA ALA A 152 17.80 -5.79 -1.03
C ALA A 152 19.12 -6.38 -0.51
N PRO A 153 19.30 -7.71 -0.51
CA PRO A 153 20.58 -8.29 -0.13
C PRO A 153 21.65 -7.63 -1.00
N ARG A 154 22.64 -7.00 -0.36
CA ARG A 154 23.82 -6.43 -1.05
C ARG A 154 24.36 -7.57 -1.91
N GLN A 155 24.20 -7.47 -3.22
CA GLN A 155 24.97 -8.30 -4.13
C GLN A 155 26.41 -7.91 -3.88
N SER A 156 27.13 -8.71 -3.11
CA SER A 156 28.57 -8.61 -3.01
C SER A 156 29.08 -8.80 -4.43
N ARG A 157 29.45 -7.71 -5.10
CA ARG A 157 30.26 -7.78 -6.31
C ARG A 157 31.53 -8.51 -5.91
N SER A 158 31.59 -9.81 -6.17
CA SER A 158 32.86 -10.52 -6.19
C SER A 158 33.61 -9.96 -7.40
N HIS A 159 34.45 -8.96 -7.17
CA HIS A 159 35.59 -8.72 -8.04
C HIS A 159 36.42 -10.01 -8.02
N ARG A 160 36.20 -10.88 -9.03
CA ARG A 160 37.30 -11.68 -9.53
C ARG A 160 38.17 -10.73 -10.31
N ALA A 161 39.29 -10.38 -9.70
CA ALA A 161 40.48 -10.03 -10.44
C ALA A 161 40.90 -11.33 -11.14
N ASP A 162 40.73 -11.36 -12.46
CA ASP A 162 41.43 -12.31 -13.31
C ASP A 162 42.48 -11.48 -14.09
N CYS A 163 43.73 -11.90 -13.93
CA CYS A 163 44.95 -11.38 -14.55
C CYS A 163 44.98 -11.56 -16.07
#